data_AF-A0A1L7VI49-F1
#
_entry.id   AF-A0A1L7VI49-F1
#
_cell.length_a   1.000
_cell.length_b   1.000
_cell.length_c   1.000
_cell.angle_alpha   90.00
_cell.angle_beta   90.00
_cell.angle_gamma   90.00
#
_symmetry.space_group_name_H-M   'P 1'
#
loop_
_entity.id
_entity.type
_entity.pdbx_description
1 polymer ?
#
loop_
_entity_poly.entity_id
_entity_poly.type
_entity_poly.pdbx_seq_one_letter_code
_entity_poly.pdbx_strand_id
1 'polypeptide(L)'
;MAVKDKQPASEEQHGYEFFGPPGAFVISFFLPILVYVFNFVCNDISGCPAPSLLHPKTLSLDALKHEVGWPSNGVAGLVSWKGTAAVIGYNVLSLILYRVLPAVEVEGTELRSGGKLKYRFNTLYSSTFTLAVLAAGTAAQGAEFPVWTFMSENFIQILSANIIYSYLVSTFVYVRSFSVKPGNKESRELAAGGHSGNMLYDWFIGRELNPRISIPLIGEVDIKEFLELRPGMMGWIIMNCSWCAQQYRNYGFVTDSSILITAVQALYVFDSWWNEPAILTTMDITTDGFGMMLAFGDIVWVPYVYSLQTRYLSVHPVSLGPLGLAGMLGLIGLGFYIFRSANNEKNRFRTNPDDPRISHLKYIQTQKGSKLLTTGWWGIARHINYLGDWIQSWPYCLPTGLAGYQILSAGTHAEGAWVMRDGREVIQGEAKGWGMLITYFYILYFAILLVHRERRDDDKCHRKYGKDWEEYRKIVRYRIIPGIY
;
A
#
# COMPACT_ATOMS: atom_id res chain seq x y z
N MET A 1 7.71 -50.28 22.60
CA MET A 1 6.74 -49.87 21.55
C MET A 1 7.29 -48.60 20.91
N ALA A 2 7.68 -48.69 19.65
CA ALA A 2 8.31 -47.60 18.91
C ALA A 2 7.36 -46.41 18.74
N VAL A 3 7.89 -45.20 18.95
CA VAL A 3 7.25 -43.94 18.60
C VAL A 3 7.04 -43.97 17.09
N LYS A 4 5.78 -44.05 16.64
CA LYS A 4 5.44 -43.93 15.23
C LYS A 4 5.90 -42.55 14.75
N ASP A 5 6.85 -42.54 13.82
CA ASP A 5 7.13 -41.38 12.97
C ASP A 5 5.80 -40.86 12.41
N LYS A 6 5.40 -39.66 12.84
CA LYS A 6 4.39 -38.90 12.12
C LYS A 6 5.00 -38.52 10.78
N GLN A 7 4.64 -39.25 9.73
CA GLN A 7 4.81 -38.74 8.37
C GLN A 7 4.23 -37.32 8.34
N PRO A 8 4.94 -36.31 7.80
CA PRO A 8 4.34 -35.01 7.59
C PRO A 8 3.12 -35.24 6.70
N ALA A 9 1.96 -34.75 7.16
CA ALA A 9 0.74 -34.80 6.37
C ALA A 9 1.07 -34.25 4.98
N SER A 10 0.76 -35.01 3.92
CA SER A 10 0.90 -34.55 2.55
C SER A 10 0.23 -33.17 2.45
N GLU A 11 1.00 -32.14 2.14
CA GLU A 11 0.47 -30.79 2.02
C GLU A 11 -0.68 -30.82 1.01
N GLU A 12 -1.88 -30.40 1.43
CA GLU A 12 -2.96 -30.14 0.48
C GLU A 12 -2.43 -29.14 -0.55
N GLN A 13 -2.62 -29.47 -1.83
CA GLN A 13 -2.12 -28.66 -2.93
C GLN A 13 -2.68 -27.25 -2.81
N HIS A 14 -1.82 -26.27 -2.46
CA HIS A 14 -2.24 -24.87 -2.38
C HIS A 14 -2.59 -24.41 -3.78
N GLY A 15 -3.86 -24.06 -4.02
CA GLY A 15 -4.32 -23.60 -5.33
C GLY A 15 -3.62 -22.32 -5.77
N TYR A 16 -3.64 -22.05 -7.06
CA TYR A 16 -3.16 -20.77 -7.59
C TYR A 16 -4.02 -19.61 -7.09
N GLU A 17 -3.36 -18.55 -6.67
CA GLU A 17 -3.95 -17.25 -6.37
C GLU A 17 -3.64 -16.27 -7.51
N PHE A 18 -4.27 -15.09 -7.52
CA PHE A 18 -3.99 -14.06 -8.52
C PHE A 18 -4.08 -14.57 -9.97
N PHE A 19 -5.06 -15.44 -10.27
CA PHE A 19 -5.21 -16.09 -11.58
C PHE A 19 -4.02 -16.92 -12.05
N GLY A 20 -3.15 -17.38 -11.12
CA GLY A 20 -2.02 -18.25 -11.41
C GLY A 20 -0.96 -17.61 -12.29
N PRO A 21 -0.22 -18.40 -13.10
CA PRO A 21 0.89 -17.89 -13.90
C PRO A 21 0.54 -16.72 -14.86
N PRO A 22 -0.62 -16.69 -15.55
CA PRO A 22 -1.02 -15.54 -16.37
C PRO A 22 -1.20 -14.26 -15.56
N GLY A 23 -1.84 -14.33 -14.39
CA GLY A 23 -2.00 -13.13 -13.57
C GLY A 23 -0.70 -12.71 -12.90
N ALA A 24 0.15 -13.66 -12.47
CA ALA A 24 1.51 -13.37 -12.03
C ALA A 24 2.33 -12.63 -13.10
N PHE A 25 2.22 -13.03 -14.37
CA PHE A 25 2.84 -12.32 -15.50
C PHE A 25 2.31 -10.89 -15.62
N VAL A 26 0.98 -10.74 -15.71
CA VAL A 26 0.35 -9.42 -15.90
C VAL A 26 0.73 -8.49 -14.76
N ILE A 27 0.59 -8.93 -13.52
CA ILE A 27 0.86 -8.09 -12.35
C ILE A 27 2.34 -7.69 -12.30
N SER A 28 3.26 -8.64 -12.54
CA SER A 28 4.70 -8.37 -12.43
C SER A 28 5.20 -7.37 -13.48
N PHE A 29 4.72 -7.46 -14.73
CA PHE A 29 5.28 -6.69 -15.84
C PHE A 29 4.41 -5.49 -16.26
N PHE A 30 3.08 -5.54 -16.09
CA PHE A 30 2.20 -4.41 -16.45
C PHE A 30 2.01 -3.41 -15.33
N LEU A 31 2.01 -3.80 -14.05
CA LEU A 31 1.85 -2.80 -12.97
C LEU A 31 2.98 -1.76 -12.93
N PRO A 32 4.27 -2.11 -13.11
CA PRO A 32 5.32 -1.10 -13.22
C PRO A 32 5.06 -0.09 -14.35
N ILE A 33 4.57 -0.57 -15.51
CA ILE A 33 4.19 0.29 -16.63
C ILE A 33 3.00 1.19 -16.25
N LEU A 34 1.99 0.65 -15.56
CA LEU A 34 0.84 1.41 -15.10
C LEU A 34 1.25 2.56 -14.16
N VAL A 35 2.20 2.32 -13.26
CA VAL A 35 2.73 3.38 -12.37
C VAL A 35 3.43 4.46 -13.18
N TYR A 36 4.22 4.13 -14.21
CA TYR A 36 4.74 5.15 -15.13
C TYR A 36 3.63 5.90 -15.86
N VAL A 37 2.62 5.19 -16.38
CA VAL A 37 1.49 5.80 -17.09
C VAL A 37 0.80 6.84 -16.21
N PHE A 38 0.46 6.52 -14.96
CA PHE A 38 -0.13 7.50 -14.05
C PHE A 38 0.72 8.75 -13.87
N ASN A 39 2.03 8.59 -13.82
CA ASN A 39 2.95 9.68 -13.56
C ASN A 39 3.31 10.54 -14.78
N PHE A 40 3.32 9.94 -15.97
CA PHE A 40 3.51 10.66 -17.24
C PHE A 40 2.20 11.29 -17.73
N VAL A 41 1.07 10.59 -17.63
CA VAL A 41 -0.23 11.09 -18.09
C VAL A 41 -0.74 12.22 -17.21
N CYS A 42 -0.55 12.15 -15.90
CA CYS A 42 -0.86 13.23 -14.97
C CYS A 42 0.45 13.86 -14.53
N ASN A 43 0.78 15.04 -15.02
CA ASN A 43 2.09 15.66 -14.80
C ASN A 43 1.98 17.18 -14.57
N ASP A 44 3.05 17.76 -14.05
CA ASP A 44 3.21 19.19 -13.76
C ASP A 44 3.81 19.98 -14.94
N ILE A 45 3.79 19.41 -16.15
CA ILE A 45 4.29 20.00 -17.39
C ILE A 45 3.12 20.51 -18.24
N SER A 46 2.18 19.63 -18.56
CA SER A 46 1.09 19.88 -19.51
C SER A 46 -0.31 19.71 -18.94
N GLY A 47 -0.52 18.77 -18.00
CA GLY A 47 -1.88 18.44 -17.58
C GLY A 47 -2.09 17.06 -16.96
N CYS A 48 -3.33 16.82 -16.59
CA CYS A 48 -3.83 15.57 -16.05
C CYS A 48 -5.25 15.29 -16.60
N PRO A 49 -5.41 14.49 -17.67
CA PRO A 49 -4.34 13.89 -18.47
C PRO A 49 -3.61 14.91 -19.36
N ALA A 50 -2.48 14.50 -19.93
CA ALA A 50 -1.78 15.26 -20.97
C ALA A 50 -2.73 15.61 -22.14
N PRO A 51 -2.71 16.86 -22.67
CA PRO A 51 -3.71 17.35 -23.62
C PRO A 51 -3.94 16.47 -24.85
N SER A 52 -2.89 15.92 -25.46
CA SER A 52 -3.00 15.07 -26.65
C SER A 52 -3.84 13.80 -26.40
N LEU A 53 -3.96 13.35 -25.15
CA LEU A 53 -4.77 12.17 -24.79
C LEU A 53 -6.28 12.46 -24.77
N LEU A 54 -6.68 13.74 -24.72
CA LEU A 54 -8.07 14.16 -24.84
C LEU A 54 -8.56 14.07 -26.30
N HIS A 55 -7.64 14.08 -27.27
CA HIS A 55 -7.93 14.02 -28.70
C HIS A 55 -7.22 12.84 -29.38
N PRO A 56 -7.66 11.58 -29.11
CA PRO A 56 -6.99 10.39 -29.62
C PRO A 56 -6.95 10.30 -31.16
N LYS A 57 -7.86 10.98 -31.86
CA LYS A 57 -7.90 11.01 -33.33
C LYS A 57 -6.78 11.84 -33.96
N THR A 58 -6.21 12.79 -33.22
CA THR A 58 -5.15 13.71 -33.68
C THR A 58 -3.85 13.53 -32.89
N LEU A 59 -3.73 12.42 -32.15
CA LEU A 59 -2.59 12.12 -31.31
C LEU A 59 -1.30 11.99 -32.15
N SER A 60 -0.33 12.86 -31.85
CA SER A 60 1.05 12.72 -32.33
C SER A 60 1.92 12.21 -31.19
N LEU A 61 2.73 11.17 -31.46
CA LEU A 61 3.67 10.63 -30.47
C LEU A 61 4.72 11.66 -30.07
N ASP A 62 5.13 12.55 -30.97
CA ASP A 62 6.12 13.58 -30.66
C ASP A 62 5.53 14.70 -29.80
N ALA A 63 4.26 15.06 -30.04
CA ALA A 63 3.52 15.97 -29.16
C ALA A 63 3.37 15.36 -27.77
N LEU A 64 2.92 14.10 -27.68
CA LEU A 64 2.76 13.41 -26.41
C LEU A 64 4.08 13.32 -25.63
N LYS A 65 5.20 13.00 -26.29
CA LYS A 65 6.52 12.97 -25.64
C LYS A 65 6.88 14.32 -25.02
N HIS A 66 6.61 15.42 -25.71
CA HIS A 66 6.86 16.75 -25.16
C HIS A 66 5.93 17.06 -23.97
N GLU A 67 4.63 16.79 -24.13
CA GLU A 67 3.62 17.03 -23.08
C GLU A 67 3.89 16.25 -21.79
N VAL A 68 4.32 14.99 -21.90
CA VAL A 68 4.61 14.16 -20.72
C VAL A 68 6.03 14.36 -20.18
N GLY A 69 6.85 15.21 -20.81
CA GLY A 69 8.25 15.37 -20.42
C GLY A 69 9.07 14.10 -20.60
N TRP A 70 8.82 13.35 -21.67
CA TRP A 70 9.59 12.14 -21.97
C TRP A 70 11.08 12.47 -22.10
N PRO A 71 12.00 11.73 -21.46
CA PRO A 71 13.42 12.08 -21.48
C PRO A 71 14.00 12.09 -22.90
N SER A 72 14.85 13.07 -23.19
CA SER A 72 15.46 13.25 -24.52
C SER A 72 16.35 12.09 -24.95
N ASN A 73 17.01 11.42 -24.00
CA ASN A 73 17.79 10.19 -24.20
C ASN A 73 16.93 8.91 -24.10
N GLY A 74 15.61 9.04 -24.17
CA GLY A 74 14.66 7.92 -24.16
C GLY A 74 14.62 7.18 -22.83
N VAL A 75 14.47 5.85 -22.90
CA VAL A 75 14.35 4.97 -21.72
C VAL A 75 15.55 5.11 -20.76
N ALA A 76 16.74 5.43 -21.28
CA ALA A 76 17.93 5.65 -20.46
C ALA A 76 17.77 6.83 -19.49
N GLY A 77 16.93 7.82 -19.80
CA GLY A 77 16.65 8.98 -18.93
C GLY A 77 15.70 8.68 -17.78
N LEU A 78 15.03 7.52 -17.79
CA LEU A 78 14.24 7.07 -16.66
C LEU A 78 15.14 6.72 -15.46
N VAL A 79 16.39 6.33 -15.71
CA VAL A 79 17.33 5.95 -14.65
C VAL A 79 18.38 7.05 -14.49
N SER A 80 18.73 7.38 -13.24
CA SER A 80 19.88 8.23 -12.96
C SER A 80 20.68 7.73 -11.77
N TRP A 81 21.98 8.01 -11.78
CA TRP A 81 22.84 7.70 -10.63
C TRP A 81 22.42 8.47 -9.39
N LYS A 82 21.99 9.73 -9.53
CA LYS A 82 21.50 10.56 -8.42
C LYS A 82 20.26 9.94 -7.76
N GLY A 83 19.25 9.57 -8.55
CA GLY A 83 18.04 8.94 -8.05
C GLY A 83 18.33 7.59 -7.38
N THR A 84 19.20 6.78 -8.01
CA THR A 84 19.63 5.49 -7.46
C THR A 84 20.37 5.66 -6.13
N ALA A 85 21.33 6.59 -6.05
CA ALA A 85 22.07 6.89 -4.84
C ALA A 85 21.17 7.40 -3.71
N ALA A 86 20.12 8.17 -4.03
CA ALA A 86 19.14 8.63 -3.04
C ALA A 86 18.34 7.46 -2.46
N VAL A 87 17.86 6.53 -3.30
CA VAL A 87 17.15 5.32 -2.84
C VAL A 87 18.04 4.43 -1.99
N ILE A 88 19.30 4.23 -2.39
CA ILE A 88 20.28 3.48 -1.60
C ILE A 88 20.54 4.18 -0.27
N GLY A 89 20.80 5.50 -0.29
CA GLY A 89 21.06 6.30 0.92
C GLY A 89 19.89 6.27 1.89
N TYR A 90 18.66 6.34 1.38
CA TYR A 90 17.44 6.20 2.18
C TYR A 90 17.35 4.84 2.88
N ASN A 91 17.54 3.74 2.15
CA ASN A 91 17.51 2.39 2.74
C ASN A 91 18.68 2.16 3.71
N VAL A 92 19.87 2.66 3.41
CA VAL A 92 21.04 2.59 4.29
C VAL A 92 20.78 3.37 5.59
N LEU A 93 20.21 4.56 5.52
CA LEU A 93 19.81 5.32 6.71
C LEU A 93 18.80 4.53 7.54
N SER A 94 17.77 3.94 6.91
CA SER A 94 16.79 3.09 7.61
C SER A 94 17.45 1.88 8.29
N LEU A 95 18.43 1.23 7.65
CA LEU A 95 19.19 0.12 8.24
C LEU A 95 20.07 0.57 9.42
N ILE A 96 20.72 1.73 9.33
CA ILE A 96 21.50 2.30 10.43
C ILE A 96 20.59 2.59 11.62
N LEU A 97 19.43 3.21 11.40
CA LEU A 97 18.47 3.51 12.47
C LEU A 97 17.87 2.24 13.06
N TYR A 98 17.57 1.23 12.23
CA TYR A 98 17.16 -0.11 12.68
C TYR A 98 18.14 -0.70 13.69
N ARG A 99 19.45 -0.55 13.42
CA ARG A 99 20.51 -1.06 14.29
C ARG A 99 20.74 -0.25 15.55
N VAL A 100 20.79 1.08 15.42
CA VAL A 100 21.29 1.98 16.47
C VAL A 100 20.21 2.35 17.48
N LEU A 101 18.96 2.51 17.04
CA LEU A 101 17.88 2.94 17.92
C LEU A 101 17.39 1.79 18.82
N PRO A 102 16.85 2.10 20.02
CA PRO A 102 16.22 1.11 20.90
C PRO A 102 15.14 0.33 20.16
N ALA A 103 15.01 -0.97 20.48
CA ALA A 103 14.03 -1.84 19.86
C ALA A 103 13.44 -2.82 20.88
N VAL A 104 12.24 -3.29 20.57
CA VAL A 104 11.58 -4.38 21.30
C VAL A 104 11.75 -5.66 20.49
N GLU A 105 12.09 -6.76 21.16
CA GLU A 105 12.11 -8.07 20.53
C GLU A 105 10.79 -8.80 20.80
N VAL A 106 10.16 -9.32 19.74
CA VAL A 106 8.88 -10.01 19.81
C VAL A 106 8.99 -11.34 19.06
N GLU A 107 8.39 -12.39 19.62
CA GLU A 107 8.29 -13.68 18.94
C GLU A 107 7.12 -13.68 17.95
N GLY A 108 7.37 -14.17 16.73
CA GLY A 108 6.34 -14.39 15.72
C GLY A 108 5.46 -15.61 16.01
N THR A 109 4.64 -15.94 15.03
CA THR A 109 3.82 -17.16 15.07
C THR A 109 4.67 -18.42 14.96
N GLU A 110 4.11 -19.53 15.41
CA GLU A 110 4.73 -20.84 15.27
C GLU A 110 4.84 -21.22 13.79
N LEU A 111 6.06 -21.63 13.38
CA LEU A 111 6.35 -22.12 12.05
C LEU A 111 5.81 -23.54 11.85
N ARG A 112 5.57 -23.95 10.60
CA ARG A 112 5.16 -25.33 10.30
C ARG A 112 6.28 -26.32 10.57
N SER A 113 7.53 -25.89 10.38
CA SER A 113 8.71 -26.67 10.77
C SER A 113 8.90 -26.76 12.29
N GLY A 114 8.08 -26.05 13.08
CA GLY A 114 8.24 -25.88 14.52
C GLY A 114 9.15 -24.70 14.88
N GLY A 115 8.98 -24.21 16.11
CA GLY A 115 9.70 -23.05 16.63
C GLY A 115 9.06 -21.71 16.23
N LYS A 116 9.67 -20.62 16.70
CA LYS A 116 9.25 -19.23 16.44
C LYS A 116 10.44 -18.39 16.04
N LEU A 117 10.22 -17.47 15.11
CA LEU A 117 11.22 -16.46 14.74
C LEU A 117 11.13 -15.26 15.70
N LYS A 118 12.26 -14.63 15.99
CA LYS A 118 12.32 -13.38 16.75
C LYS A 118 12.41 -12.20 15.79
N TYR A 119 11.68 -11.14 16.10
CA TYR A 119 11.63 -9.91 15.32
C TYR A 119 12.06 -8.73 16.18
N ARG A 120 12.84 -7.83 15.58
CA ARG A 120 13.32 -6.62 16.22
C ARG A 120 12.52 -5.44 15.70
N PHE A 121 11.79 -4.78 16.58
CA PHE A 121 10.87 -3.70 16.24
C PHE A 121 11.29 -2.36 16.80
N ASN A 122 11.47 -1.39 15.91
CA ASN A 122 11.73 0.00 16.24
C ASN A 122 11.31 0.95 15.12
N THR A 123 10.34 0.54 14.29
CA THR A 123 9.92 1.35 13.15
C THR A 123 9.44 2.71 13.62
N LEU A 124 8.63 2.77 14.70
CA LEU A 124 8.18 4.02 15.29
C LEU A 124 9.33 4.99 15.60
N TYR A 125 10.39 4.53 16.29
CA TYR A 125 11.52 5.38 16.64
C TYR A 125 12.31 5.82 15.40
N SER A 126 12.60 4.90 14.49
CA SER A 126 13.37 5.18 13.27
C SER A 126 12.65 6.12 12.31
N SER A 127 11.34 5.94 12.13
CA SER A 127 10.53 6.77 11.25
C SER A 127 10.29 8.15 11.86
N THR A 128 10.01 8.23 13.17
CA THR A 128 9.85 9.51 13.86
C THR A 128 11.15 10.32 13.83
N PHE A 129 12.32 9.68 14.00
CA PHE A 129 13.61 10.35 13.85
C PHE A 129 13.77 10.94 12.44
N THR A 130 13.47 10.15 11.40
CA THR A 130 13.57 10.61 10.01
C THR A 130 12.63 11.77 9.74
N LEU A 131 11.36 11.68 10.19
CA LEU A 131 10.38 12.77 10.07
C LEU A 131 10.81 14.01 10.84
N ALA A 132 11.45 13.89 12.01
CA ALA A 132 11.97 15.01 12.77
C ALA A 132 13.10 15.74 12.03
N VAL A 133 14.00 15.00 11.36
CA VAL A 133 15.05 15.58 10.50
C VAL A 133 14.44 16.33 9.32
N LEU A 134 13.44 15.75 8.66
CA LEU A 134 12.73 16.38 7.56
C LEU A 134 11.96 17.63 8.00
N ALA A 135 11.32 17.59 9.17
CA ALA A 135 10.64 18.73 9.78
C ALA A 135 11.62 19.85 10.14
N ALA A 136 12.78 19.52 10.72
CA ALA A 136 13.83 20.49 11.02
C ALA A 136 14.39 21.15 9.75
N GLY A 137 14.64 20.37 8.69
CA GLY A 137 15.05 20.89 7.39
C GLY A 137 13.99 21.83 6.78
N THR A 138 12.72 21.44 6.87
CA THR A 138 11.58 22.26 6.42
C THR A 138 11.44 23.54 7.25
N ALA A 139 11.63 23.49 8.57
CA ALA A 139 11.58 24.68 9.42
C ALA A 139 12.71 25.67 9.11
N ALA A 140 13.89 25.16 8.74
CA ALA A 140 15.06 25.99 8.43
C ALA A 140 15.02 26.59 7.01
N GLN A 141 14.51 25.84 6.02
CA GLN A 141 14.63 26.19 4.59
C GLN A 141 13.28 26.30 3.87
N GLY A 142 12.17 26.09 4.58
CA GLY A 142 10.83 26.11 4.00
C GLY A 142 10.63 25.03 2.93
N ALA A 143 9.84 25.37 1.91
CA ALA A 143 9.55 24.49 0.80
C ALA A 143 10.74 24.27 -0.16
N GLU A 144 11.80 25.07 -0.03
CA GLU A 144 13.05 24.97 -0.80
C GLU A 144 14.07 24.02 -0.16
N PHE A 145 13.71 23.36 0.94
CA PHE A 145 14.57 22.35 1.56
C PHE A 145 15.01 21.31 0.50
N PRO A 146 16.33 21.06 0.32
CA PRO A 146 16.86 20.28 -0.81
C PRO A 146 16.28 18.88 -0.98
N VAL A 147 15.78 18.25 0.09
CA VAL A 147 15.10 16.95 -0.03
C VAL A 147 13.80 17.09 -0.84
N TRP A 148 13.01 18.13 -0.59
CA TRP A 148 11.72 18.33 -1.28
C TRP A 148 11.89 18.70 -2.75
N THR A 149 12.85 19.56 -3.06
CA THR A 149 13.15 19.93 -4.46
C THR A 149 13.72 18.74 -5.21
N PHE A 150 14.70 18.04 -4.64
CA PHE A 150 15.29 16.84 -5.24
C PHE A 150 14.25 15.75 -5.54
N MET A 151 13.35 15.48 -4.59
CA MET A 151 12.30 14.48 -4.76
C MET A 151 11.33 14.83 -5.88
N SER A 152 10.86 16.09 -5.97
CA SER A 152 9.98 16.50 -7.06
C SER A 152 10.68 16.47 -8.42
N GLU A 153 11.93 16.92 -8.49
CA GLU A 153 12.68 17.04 -9.76
C GLU A 153 13.17 15.69 -10.30
N ASN A 154 13.46 14.73 -9.41
CA ASN A 154 13.99 13.41 -9.77
C ASN A 154 12.96 12.30 -9.56
N PHE A 155 11.67 12.65 -9.45
CA PHE A 155 10.60 11.74 -9.08
C PHE A 155 10.58 10.46 -9.94
N ILE A 156 10.66 10.61 -11.27
CA ILE A 156 10.67 9.47 -12.21
C ILE A 156 11.91 8.60 -12.02
N GLN A 157 13.07 9.18 -11.72
CA GLN A 157 14.32 8.45 -11.50
C GLN A 157 14.33 7.71 -10.16
N ILE A 158 13.73 8.29 -9.13
CA ILE A 158 13.54 7.64 -7.82
C ILE A 158 12.52 6.49 -7.94
N LEU A 159 11.42 6.69 -8.68
CA LEU A 159 10.47 5.62 -9.03
C LEU A 159 11.17 4.48 -9.76
N SER A 160 11.96 4.79 -10.80
CA SER A 160 12.69 3.80 -11.59
C SER A 160 13.68 3.00 -10.74
N ALA A 161 14.41 3.67 -9.84
CA ALA A 161 15.33 3.03 -8.91
C ALA A 161 14.60 2.07 -7.95
N ASN A 162 13.40 2.44 -7.46
CA ASN A 162 12.59 1.56 -6.60
C ASN A 162 11.98 0.38 -7.35
N ILE A 163 11.59 0.54 -8.63
CA ILE A 163 11.18 -0.58 -9.49
C ILE A 163 12.35 -1.55 -9.67
N ILE A 164 13.53 -1.05 -10.03
CA ILE A 164 14.72 -1.90 -10.17
C ILE A 164 15.02 -2.61 -8.83
N TYR A 165 14.94 -1.90 -7.71
CA TYR A 165 15.14 -2.47 -6.39
C TYR A 165 14.14 -3.61 -6.08
N SER A 166 12.85 -3.44 -6.39
CA SER A 166 11.85 -4.48 -6.15
C SER A 166 12.13 -5.76 -6.96
N TYR A 167 12.56 -5.60 -8.22
CA TYR A 167 12.97 -6.72 -9.08
C TYR A 167 14.25 -7.40 -8.57
N LEU A 168 15.24 -6.63 -8.11
CA LEU A 168 16.49 -7.17 -7.58
C LEU A 168 16.25 -7.95 -6.29
N VAL A 169 15.50 -7.39 -5.33
CA VAL A 169 15.27 -8.04 -4.03
C VAL A 169 14.41 -9.30 -4.19
N SER A 170 13.36 -9.26 -5.01
CA SER A 170 12.51 -10.43 -5.30
C SER A 170 13.28 -11.55 -5.99
N THR A 171 14.13 -11.21 -6.96
CA THR A 171 15.00 -12.19 -7.62
C THR A 171 16.04 -12.77 -6.65
N PHE A 172 16.63 -11.92 -5.80
CA PHE A 172 17.57 -12.36 -4.78
C PHE A 172 16.95 -13.37 -3.81
N VAL A 173 15.78 -13.07 -3.23
CA VAL A 173 15.11 -14.00 -2.30
C VAL A 173 14.63 -15.27 -3.02
N TYR A 174 14.20 -15.16 -4.28
CA TYR A 174 13.83 -16.31 -5.09
C TYR A 174 15.01 -17.27 -5.29
N VAL A 175 16.15 -16.77 -5.76
CA VAL A 175 17.37 -17.57 -5.97
C VAL A 175 17.85 -18.18 -4.65
N ARG A 176 17.84 -17.38 -3.56
CA ARG A 176 18.28 -17.86 -2.24
C ARG A 176 17.36 -18.92 -1.65
N SER A 177 16.07 -18.90 -1.97
CA SER A 177 15.09 -19.87 -1.47
C SER A 177 15.44 -21.32 -1.81
N PHE A 178 16.18 -21.57 -2.90
CA PHE A 178 16.61 -22.92 -3.29
C PHE A 178 17.64 -23.54 -2.34
N SER A 179 18.25 -22.75 -1.47
CA SER A 179 19.12 -23.24 -0.39
C SER A 179 18.35 -23.73 0.85
N VAL A 180 17.04 -23.49 0.93
CA VAL A 180 16.20 -23.89 2.08
C VAL A 180 16.08 -25.41 2.10
N LYS A 181 16.53 -26.02 3.20
CA LYS A 181 16.44 -27.47 3.44
C LYS A 181 15.52 -27.74 4.63
N PRO A 182 14.69 -28.81 4.61
CA PRO A 182 13.92 -29.21 5.79
C PRO A 182 14.84 -29.43 7.00
N GLY A 183 14.42 -28.95 8.19
CA GLY A 183 15.20 -29.09 9.43
C GLY A 183 16.50 -28.27 9.48
N ASN A 184 16.61 -27.20 8.67
CA ASN A 184 17.75 -26.29 8.76
C ASN A 184 17.80 -25.58 10.13
N LYS A 185 19.01 -25.23 10.58
CA LYS A 185 19.25 -24.59 11.88
C LYS A 185 18.71 -23.16 11.98
N GLU A 186 18.44 -22.54 10.84
CA GLU A 186 18.00 -21.15 10.70
C GLU A 186 16.47 -21.03 10.74
N SER A 187 15.75 -22.15 10.91
CA SER A 187 14.28 -22.21 10.90
C SER A 187 13.64 -21.58 9.65
N ARG A 188 14.32 -21.68 8.50
CA ARG A 188 13.80 -21.21 7.21
C ARG A 188 12.79 -22.20 6.66
N GLU A 189 11.65 -21.73 6.19
CA GLU A 189 10.64 -22.57 5.53
C GLU A 189 10.14 -21.96 4.21
N LEU A 190 9.65 -22.82 3.32
CA LEU A 190 9.04 -22.39 2.06
C LEU A 190 7.56 -22.11 2.28
N ALA A 191 7.03 -21.02 1.74
CA ALA A 191 5.61 -20.69 1.81
C ALA A 191 4.77 -21.74 1.04
N ALA A 192 3.60 -22.13 1.57
CA ALA A 192 2.78 -23.20 1.00
C ALA A 192 2.38 -22.97 -0.48
N GLY A 193 2.09 -21.71 -0.81
CA GLY A 193 1.77 -21.30 -2.18
C GLY A 193 2.99 -21.07 -3.08
N GLY A 194 4.20 -21.06 -2.51
CA GLY A 194 5.44 -20.65 -3.16
C GLY A 194 6.23 -21.77 -3.84
N HIS A 195 5.70 -22.98 -3.96
CA HIS A 195 6.40 -24.10 -4.57
C HIS A 195 5.48 -24.91 -5.50
N SER A 196 4.81 -24.18 -6.41
CA SER A 196 3.87 -24.73 -7.39
C SER A 196 4.54 -25.52 -8.52
N GLY A 197 5.85 -25.32 -8.73
CA GLY A 197 6.59 -25.86 -9.87
C GLY A 197 6.59 -24.95 -11.10
N ASN A 198 5.82 -23.85 -11.08
CA ASN A 198 5.90 -22.80 -12.10
C ASN A 198 6.85 -21.68 -11.65
N MET A 199 7.97 -21.51 -12.37
CA MET A 199 9.02 -20.54 -12.03
C MET A 199 8.50 -19.11 -11.88
N LEU A 200 7.68 -18.64 -12.83
CA LEU A 200 7.16 -17.27 -12.83
C LEU A 200 6.22 -17.02 -11.65
N TYR A 201 5.31 -17.96 -11.39
CA TYR A 201 4.38 -17.86 -10.27
C TYR A 201 5.11 -17.92 -8.93
N ASP A 202 6.06 -18.85 -8.76
CA ASP A 202 6.84 -19.01 -7.52
C ASP A 202 7.73 -17.78 -7.24
N TRP A 203 8.26 -17.13 -8.28
CA TRP A 203 8.99 -15.85 -8.18
C TRP A 203 8.07 -14.68 -7.81
N PHE A 204 6.86 -14.68 -8.38
CA PHE A 204 5.85 -13.66 -8.12
C PHE A 204 5.32 -13.72 -6.69
N ILE A 205 4.81 -14.89 -6.27
CA ILE A 205 4.18 -15.08 -4.96
C ILE A 205 5.21 -15.21 -3.83
N GLY A 206 6.44 -15.59 -4.15
CA GLY A 206 7.53 -15.79 -3.19
C GLY A 206 7.64 -17.22 -2.70
N ARG A 207 8.86 -17.78 -2.78
CA ARG A 207 9.17 -19.16 -2.36
C ARG A 207 9.43 -19.28 -0.87
N GLU A 208 10.32 -18.44 -0.34
CA GLU A 208 10.69 -18.45 1.08
C GLU A 208 9.65 -17.67 1.88
N LEU A 209 9.22 -18.22 3.03
CA LEU A 209 8.22 -17.58 3.87
C LEU A 209 8.78 -16.26 4.41
N ASN A 210 9.82 -16.29 5.25
CA ASN A 210 10.37 -15.09 5.89
C ASN A 210 11.88 -14.99 5.64
N PRO A 211 12.32 -14.48 4.46
CA PRO A 211 13.73 -14.44 4.11
C PRO A 211 14.51 -13.44 4.97
N ARG A 212 15.59 -13.93 5.60
CA ARG A 212 16.40 -13.16 6.56
C ARG A 212 17.84 -13.03 6.15
N ILE A 213 18.41 -11.83 6.15
CA ILE A 213 19.83 -11.61 5.85
C ILE A 213 20.57 -11.11 7.08
N SER A 214 21.77 -11.63 7.33
CA SER A 214 22.68 -11.08 8.33
C SER A 214 23.64 -10.11 7.63
N ILE A 215 23.49 -8.83 7.92
CA ILE A 215 24.32 -7.77 7.35
C ILE A 215 25.42 -7.42 8.37
N PRO A 216 26.71 -7.40 7.98
CA PRO A 216 27.78 -6.97 8.87
C PRO A 216 27.47 -5.61 9.52
N LEU A 217 27.73 -5.47 10.82
CA LEU A 217 27.46 -4.28 11.65
C LEU A 217 25.97 -3.96 11.93
N ILE A 218 25.04 -4.40 11.07
CA ILE A 218 23.59 -4.19 11.23
C ILE A 218 22.90 -5.37 11.93
N GLY A 219 23.40 -6.60 11.78
CA GLY A 219 22.79 -7.80 12.33
C GLY A 219 21.76 -8.43 11.39
N GLU A 220 20.90 -9.28 11.94
CA GLU A 220 19.86 -9.98 11.17
C GLU A 220 18.70 -9.03 10.86
N VAL A 221 18.26 -9.03 9.61
CA VAL A 221 17.10 -8.30 9.11
C VAL A 221 16.18 -9.28 8.40
N ASP A 222 14.92 -9.30 8.80
CA ASP A 222 13.85 -9.95 8.05
C ASP A 222 13.44 -9.04 6.89
N ILE A 223 13.68 -9.49 5.66
CA ILE A 223 13.51 -8.62 4.47
C ILE A 223 12.05 -8.24 4.30
N LYS A 224 11.13 -9.17 4.56
CA LYS A 224 9.70 -8.94 4.38
C LYS A 224 9.21 -7.88 5.37
N GLU A 225 9.43 -8.11 6.66
CA GLU A 225 9.01 -7.17 7.71
C GLU A 225 9.65 -5.79 7.53
N PHE A 226 10.94 -5.75 7.18
CA PHE A 226 11.64 -4.49 6.95
C PHE A 226 11.01 -3.69 5.82
N LEU A 227 10.69 -4.33 4.69
CA LEU A 227 10.16 -3.64 3.51
C LEU A 227 8.70 -3.20 3.69
N GLU A 228 7.89 -3.99 4.40
CA GLU A 228 6.45 -3.75 4.58
C GLU A 228 6.18 -2.43 5.32
N LEU A 229 6.95 -2.09 6.36
CA LEU A 229 6.70 -0.88 7.17
C LEU A 229 7.69 0.28 7.00
N ARG A 230 8.92 0.03 6.55
CA ARG A 230 9.98 1.07 6.58
C ARG A 230 10.06 1.83 5.27
N PRO A 231 10.64 1.31 4.17
CA PRO A 231 10.86 2.12 2.99
C PRO A 231 9.55 2.56 2.33
N GLY A 232 8.56 1.68 2.24
CA GLY A 232 7.28 1.92 1.58
C GLY A 232 6.37 2.89 2.35
N MET A 233 5.94 2.49 3.54
CA MET A 233 4.99 3.25 4.35
C MET A 233 5.54 4.61 4.82
N MET A 234 6.81 4.68 5.25
CA MET A 234 7.44 5.98 5.52
C MET A 234 7.62 6.80 4.25
N GLY A 235 8.00 6.15 3.15
CA GLY A 235 8.10 6.77 1.84
C GLY A 235 6.80 7.49 1.46
N TRP A 236 5.65 6.86 1.66
CA TRP A 236 4.34 7.47 1.40
C TRP A 236 4.14 8.81 2.11
N ILE A 237 4.46 8.90 3.41
CA ILE A 237 4.37 10.17 4.15
C ILE A 237 5.32 11.21 3.55
N ILE A 238 6.58 10.82 3.29
CA ILE A 238 7.60 11.72 2.75
C ILE A 238 7.18 12.26 1.38
N MET A 239 6.58 11.42 0.52
CA MET A 239 6.04 11.83 -0.78
C MET A 239 4.93 12.87 -0.62
N ASN A 240 3.97 12.64 0.28
CA ASN A 240 2.92 13.62 0.57
C ASN A 240 3.47 14.96 1.04
N CYS A 241 4.46 14.94 1.95
CA CYS A 241 5.14 16.16 2.40
C CYS A 241 5.86 16.89 1.25
N SER A 242 6.52 16.15 0.36
CA SER A 242 7.17 16.69 -0.84
C SER A 242 6.15 17.39 -1.76
N TRP A 243 4.97 16.82 -1.94
CA TRP A 243 3.90 17.42 -2.76
C TRP A 243 3.26 18.65 -2.10
N CYS A 244 3.10 18.65 -0.78
CA CYS A 244 2.72 19.86 -0.03
C CYS A 244 3.76 20.97 -0.21
N ALA A 245 5.06 20.65 -0.13
CA ALA A 245 6.13 21.60 -0.40
C ALA A 245 6.07 22.11 -1.85
N GLN A 246 5.83 21.23 -2.83
CA GLN A 246 5.65 21.64 -4.22
C GLN A 246 4.43 22.56 -4.42
N GLN A 247 3.29 22.29 -3.78
CA GLN A 247 2.13 23.17 -3.83
C GLN A 247 2.48 24.58 -3.32
N TYR A 248 3.24 24.66 -2.22
CA TYR A 248 3.71 25.93 -1.68
C TYR A 248 4.70 26.63 -2.64
N ARG A 249 5.58 25.90 -3.32
CA ARG A 249 6.47 26.50 -4.34
C ARG A 249 5.67 27.00 -5.55
N ASN A 250 4.63 26.28 -5.96
CA ASN A 250 3.77 26.67 -7.08
C ASN A 250 2.89 27.88 -6.75
N TYR A 251 2.33 27.98 -5.54
CA TYR A 251 1.26 28.95 -5.25
C TYR A 251 1.50 29.85 -4.03
N GLY A 252 2.45 29.50 -3.17
CA GLY A 252 2.71 30.19 -1.90
C GLY A 252 1.76 29.86 -0.77
N PHE A 253 0.91 28.86 -0.95
CA PHE A 253 0.06 28.29 0.08
C PHE A 253 -0.10 26.79 -0.15
N VAL A 254 -0.58 26.09 0.87
CA VAL A 254 -0.98 24.68 0.81
C VAL A 254 -2.47 24.63 1.11
N THR A 255 -3.25 23.92 0.30
CA THR A 255 -4.69 23.85 0.51
C THR A 255 -5.05 22.97 1.70
N ASP A 256 -6.21 23.24 2.30
CA ASP A 256 -6.75 22.43 3.39
C ASP A 256 -6.93 20.95 3.00
N SER A 257 -7.19 20.70 1.71
CA SER A 257 -7.37 19.37 1.12
C SER A 257 -6.06 18.58 1.11
N SER A 258 -4.96 19.21 0.68
CA SER A 258 -3.62 18.61 0.72
C SER A 258 -3.20 18.28 2.16
N ILE A 259 -3.46 19.20 3.09
CA ILE A 259 -3.15 19.03 4.51
C ILE A 259 -3.97 17.88 5.09
N LEU A 260 -5.28 17.85 4.84
CA LEU A 260 -6.18 16.81 5.34
C LEU A 260 -5.75 15.42 4.85
N ILE A 261 -5.55 15.24 3.53
CA ILE A 261 -5.14 13.94 2.98
C ILE A 261 -3.80 13.52 3.57
N THR A 262 -2.82 14.42 3.58
CA THR A 262 -1.49 14.14 4.15
C THR A 262 -1.58 13.70 5.61
N ALA A 263 -2.37 14.42 6.43
CA ALA A 263 -2.51 14.12 7.85
C ALA A 263 -3.22 12.78 8.09
N VAL A 264 -4.32 12.50 7.38
CA VAL A 264 -5.09 11.27 7.57
C VAL A 264 -4.29 10.05 7.12
N GLN A 265 -3.61 10.14 5.98
CA GLN A 265 -2.73 9.08 5.49
C GLN A 265 -1.53 8.87 6.44
N ALA A 266 -0.95 9.96 6.98
CA ALA A 266 0.10 9.85 7.99
C ALA A 266 -0.38 9.22 9.30
N LEU A 267 -1.61 9.50 9.73
CA LEU A 267 -2.20 8.86 10.92
C LEU A 267 -2.38 7.35 10.72
N TYR A 268 -2.81 6.91 9.52
CA TYR A 268 -2.91 5.50 9.19
C TYR A 268 -1.55 4.80 9.28
N VAL A 269 -0.52 5.39 8.67
CA VAL A 269 0.84 4.87 8.72
C VAL A 269 1.38 4.87 10.15
N PHE A 270 1.14 5.93 10.92
CA PHE A 270 1.56 6.01 12.31
C PHE A 270 0.91 4.94 13.20
N ASP A 271 -0.39 4.65 13.00
CA ASP A 271 -1.08 3.56 13.72
C ASP A 271 -0.40 2.21 13.47
N SER A 272 0.08 1.97 12.24
CA SER A 272 0.83 0.74 11.90
C SER A 272 2.17 0.66 12.63
N TRP A 273 2.87 1.78 12.83
CA TRP A 273 4.13 1.82 13.58
C TRP A 273 3.90 1.68 15.09
N TRP A 274 2.85 2.30 15.60
CA TRP A 274 2.50 2.21 17.01
C TRP A 274 2.11 0.79 17.41
N ASN A 275 1.43 0.08 16.51
CA ASN A 275 1.01 -1.31 16.68
C ASN A 275 1.86 -2.28 15.85
N GLU A 276 3.15 -1.98 15.65
CA GLU A 276 4.08 -2.74 14.80
C GLU A 276 4.02 -4.27 15.02
N PRO A 277 3.95 -4.81 16.25
CA PRO A 277 3.86 -6.26 16.46
C PRO A 277 2.63 -6.95 15.86
N ALA A 278 1.55 -6.20 15.57
CA ALA A 278 0.35 -6.76 14.96
C ALA A 278 0.61 -7.32 13.55
N ILE A 279 1.66 -6.84 12.87
CA ILE A 279 2.06 -7.33 11.55
C ILE A 279 2.41 -8.82 11.56
N LEU A 280 2.92 -9.34 12.69
CA LEU A 280 3.30 -10.75 12.83
C LEU A 280 2.11 -11.71 12.74
N THR A 281 0.89 -11.18 12.69
CA THR A 281 -0.35 -11.97 12.57
C THR A 281 -1.03 -11.83 11.20
N THR A 282 -0.47 -11.02 10.30
CA THR A 282 -1.02 -10.81 8.96
C THR A 282 -0.76 -12.02 8.06
N MET A 283 -1.54 -12.13 6.97
CA MET A 283 -1.30 -13.20 5.99
C MET A 283 0.05 -13.05 5.31
N ASP A 284 0.45 -11.81 5.06
CA ASP A 284 1.71 -11.42 4.44
C ASP A 284 2.90 -12.01 5.23
N ILE A 285 2.93 -11.91 6.56
CA ILE A 285 4.01 -12.52 7.39
C ILE A 285 3.82 -14.03 7.59
N THR A 286 2.59 -14.49 7.87
CA THR A 286 2.37 -15.85 8.38
C THR A 286 2.18 -16.91 7.31
N THR A 287 1.76 -16.53 6.11
CA THR A 287 1.27 -17.46 5.09
C THR A 287 1.91 -17.21 3.72
N ASP A 288 1.91 -15.96 3.26
CA ASP A 288 2.36 -15.61 1.91
C ASP A 288 3.91 -15.55 1.87
N GLY A 289 4.53 -16.01 0.78
CA GLY A 289 5.97 -15.90 0.61
C GLY A 289 6.40 -14.47 0.31
N PHE A 290 7.70 -14.17 0.44
CA PHE A 290 8.21 -12.89 -0.05
C PHE A 290 8.72 -13.01 -1.49
N GLY A 291 7.99 -12.40 -2.42
CA GLY A 291 8.28 -12.43 -3.86
C GLY A 291 8.08 -11.07 -4.53
N MET A 292 8.03 -11.05 -5.86
CA MET A 292 7.84 -9.81 -6.62
C MET A 292 6.56 -9.05 -6.22
N MET A 293 5.48 -9.77 -5.90
CA MET A 293 4.21 -9.15 -5.51
C MET A 293 4.36 -8.23 -4.29
N LEU A 294 4.88 -8.77 -3.18
CA LEU A 294 5.07 -8.00 -1.95
C LEU A 294 6.17 -6.96 -2.12
N ALA A 295 7.32 -7.33 -2.69
CA ALA A 295 8.42 -6.39 -2.90
C ALA A 295 8.01 -5.15 -3.72
N PHE A 296 7.25 -5.32 -4.80
CA PHE A 296 6.74 -4.21 -5.59
C PHE A 296 5.60 -3.47 -4.89
N GLY A 297 4.70 -4.20 -4.22
CA GLY A 297 3.63 -3.62 -3.40
C GLY A 297 4.19 -2.64 -2.37
N ASP A 298 5.16 -3.09 -1.59
CA ASP A 298 5.75 -2.34 -0.49
C ASP A 298 6.56 -1.14 -0.98
N ILE A 299 7.50 -1.36 -1.91
CA ILE A 299 8.52 -0.36 -2.25
C ILE A 299 8.05 0.61 -3.35
N VAL A 300 7.10 0.21 -4.20
CA VAL A 300 6.64 1.00 -5.35
C VAL A 300 5.15 1.33 -5.27
N TRP A 301 4.29 0.34 -5.08
CA TRP A 301 2.86 0.58 -5.18
C TRP A 301 2.36 1.55 -4.11
N VAL A 302 2.69 1.28 -2.84
CA VAL A 302 2.26 2.10 -1.70
C VAL A 302 2.73 3.56 -1.84
N PRO A 303 4.03 3.89 -1.89
CA PRO A 303 4.46 5.29 -1.88
C PRO A 303 4.09 6.08 -3.15
N TYR A 304 4.04 5.44 -4.33
CA TYR A 304 3.87 6.16 -5.60
C TYR A 304 2.42 6.17 -6.11
N VAL A 305 1.58 5.20 -5.74
CA VAL A 305 0.15 5.22 -6.10
C VAL A 305 -0.68 5.91 -5.02
N TYR A 306 -0.34 5.74 -3.73
CA TYR A 306 -1.17 6.28 -2.64
C TYR A 306 -0.94 7.79 -2.40
N SER A 307 0.11 8.36 -3.02
CA SER A 307 0.40 9.80 -3.03
C SER A 307 -0.09 10.51 -4.30
N LEU A 308 -0.80 9.84 -5.21
CA LEU A 308 -1.27 10.46 -6.46
C LEU A 308 -2.21 11.64 -6.21
N GLN A 309 -2.98 11.63 -5.13
CA GLN A 309 -3.95 12.68 -4.82
C GLN A 309 -3.25 13.95 -4.32
N THR A 310 -2.26 13.83 -3.44
CA THR A 310 -1.44 14.97 -3.00
C THR A 310 -0.57 15.50 -4.13
N ARG A 311 -0.05 14.61 -5.00
CA ARG A 311 0.65 15.01 -6.23
C ARG A 311 -0.26 15.82 -7.16
N TYR A 312 -1.48 15.34 -7.43
CA TYR A 312 -2.47 16.07 -8.22
C TYR A 312 -2.76 17.46 -7.63
N LEU A 313 -3.01 17.53 -6.31
CA LEU A 313 -3.31 18.78 -5.62
C LEU A 313 -2.14 19.76 -5.62
N SER A 314 -0.90 19.28 -5.69
CA SER A 314 0.28 20.16 -5.80
C SER A 314 0.27 21.02 -7.08
N VAL A 315 -0.44 20.57 -8.12
CA VAL A 315 -0.56 21.25 -9.41
C VAL A 315 -1.94 21.89 -9.57
N HIS A 316 -3.03 21.24 -9.17
CA HIS A 316 -4.37 21.84 -9.22
C HIS A 316 -4.93 21.99 -7.80
N PRO A 317 -4.76 23.16 -7.16
CA PRO A 317 -5.18 23.36 -5.79
C PRO A 317 -6.70 23.36 -5.67
N VAL A 318 -7.21 22.52 -4.78
CA VAL A 318 -8.62 22.49 -4.38
C VAL A 318 -8.68 22.77 -2.88
N SER A 319 -9.54 23.70 -2.48
CA SER A 319 -9.84 23.98 -1.08
C SER A 319 -11.28 23.59 -0.77
N LEU A 320 -11.49 22.76 0.24
CA LEU A 320 -12.80 22.23 0.62
C LEU A 320 -13.58 23.20 1.52
N GLY A 321 -12.87 24.05 2.25
CA GLY A 321 -13.42 24.90 3.29
C GLY A 321 -13.94 24.09 4.50
N PRO A 322 -14.39 24.76 5.56
CA PRO A 322 -14.78 24.10 6.82
C PRO A 322 -15.85 23.02 6.66
N LEU A 323 -16.86 23.24 5.80
CA LEU A 323 -17.93 22.27 5.57
C LEU A 323 -17.45 21.04 4.81
N GLY A 324 -16.61 21.22 3.78
CA GLY A 324 -16.03 20.11 3.03
C GLY A 324 -15.08 19.29 3.91
N LEU A 325 -14.26 19.94 4.73
CA LEU A 325 -13.42 19.26 5.73
C LEU A 325 -14.25 18.47 6.74
N ALA A 326 -15.31 19.07 7.29
CA ALA A 326 -16.22 18.38 8.21
C ALA A 326 -16.88 17.15 7.55
N GLY A 327 -17.28 17.27 6.27
CA GLY A 327 -17.79 16.14 5.50
C GLY A 327 -16.77 15.01 5.33
N MET A 328 -15.52 15.35 4.99
CA MET A 328 -14.44 14.35 4.86
C MET A 328 -14.12 13.68 6.20
N LEU A 329 -13.99 14.45 7.28
CA LEU A 329 -13.78 13.92 8.63
C LEU A 329 -14.95 13.05 9.10
N GLY A 330 -16.19 13.43 8.76
CA GLY A 330 -17.38 12.64 9.01
C GLY A 330 -17.35 11.29 8.30
N LEU A 331 -16.95 11.26 7.03
CA LEU A 331 -16.79 10.01 6.26
C LEU A 331 -15.68 9.11 6.84
N ILE A 332 -14.52 9.68 7.18
CA ILE A 332 -13.43 8.93 7.86
C ILE A 332 -13.95 8.36 9.19
N GLY A 333 -14.60 9.20 10.00
CA GLY A 333 -15.15 8.81 11.30
C GLY A 333 -16.19 7.68 11.18
N LEU A 334 -17.08 7.75 10.18
CA LEU A 334 -18.06 6.71 9.90
C LEU A 334 -17.39 5.38 9.48
N GLY A 335 -16.46 5.44 8.53
CA GLY A 335 -15.73 4.26 8.06
C GLY A 335 -14.94 3.60 9.19
N PHE A 336 -14.20 4.40 9.94
CA PHE A 336 -13.43 3.95 11.10
C PHE A 336 -14.33 3.37 12.19
N TYR A 337 -15.48 3.99 12.47
CA TYR A 337 -16.45 3.48 13.43
C TYR A 337 -16.94 2.10 13.03
N ILE A 338 -17.39 1.90 11.80
CA ILE A 338 -17.85 0.60 11.30
C ILE A 338 -16.73 -0.44 11.39
N PHE A 339 -15.54 -0.11 10.89
CA PHE A 339 -14.38 -1.00 10.90
C PHE A 339 -13.99 -1.42 12.32
N ARG A 340 -13.82 -0.45 13.22
CA ARG A 340 -13.32 -0.69 14.59
C ARG A 340 -14.38 -1.34 15.46
N SER A 341 -15.65 -0.91 15.37
CA SER A 341 -16.73 -1.50 16.15
C SER A 341 -16.98 -2.96 15.79
N ALA A 342 -17.00 -3.31 14.49
CA ALA A 342 -17.13 -4.69 14.03
C ALA A 342 -15.96 -5.57 14.52
N ASN A 343 -14.72 -5.10 14.41
CA ASN A 343 -13.56 -5.85 14.91
C ASN A 343 -13.56 -5.98 16.43
N ASN A 344 -13.93 -4.95 17.17
CA ASN A 344 -14.04 -4.99 18.63
C ASN A 344 -15.15 -5.94 19.10
N GLU A 345 -16.27 -6.01 18.39
CA GLU A 345 -17.35 -6.97 18.66
C GLU A 345 -16.83 -8.41 18.57
N LYS A 346 -16.15 -8.74 17.46
CA LYS A 346 -15.49 -10.04 17.28
C LYS A 346 -14.46 -10.33 18.36
N ASN A 347 -13.62 -9.35 18.69
CA ASN A 347 -12.54 -9.54 19.67
C ASN A 347 -13.10 -9.79 21.07
N ARG A 348 -14.10 -9.01 21.50
CA ARG A 348 -14.78 -9.21 22.78
C ARG A 348 -15.44 -10.57 22.84
N PHE A 349 -16.15 -10.96 21.78
CA PHE A 349 -16.80 -12.26 21.70
C PHE A 349 -15.82 -13.43 21.80
N ARG A 350 -14.65 -13.30 21.18
CA ARG A 350 -13.60 -14.34 21.27
C ARG A 350 -12.88 -14.37 22.61
N THR A 351 -12.85 -13.26 23.34
CA THR A 351 -12.14 -13.13 24.62
C THR A 351 -13.03 -13.48 25.81
N ASN A 352 -14.25 -12.93 25.84
CA ASN A 352 -15.24 -13.16 26.88
C ASN A 352 -16.65 -13.16 26.26
N PRO A 353 -17.19 -14.33 25.86
CA PRO A 353 -18.54 -14.43 25.30
C PRO A 353 -19.65 -13.94 26.23
N ASP A 354 -19.41 -13.92 27.56
CA ASP A 354 -20.40 -13.55 28.57
C ASP A 354 -20.37 -12.05 28.92
N ASP A 355 -19.57 -11.25 28.21
CA ASP A 355 -19.53 -9.79 28.40
C ASP A 355 -20.94 -9.20 28.16
N PRO A 356 -21.54 -8.47 29.12
CA PRO A 356 -22.90 -7.96 29.02
C PRO A 356 -23.17 -7.11 27.76
N ARG A 357 -22.13 -6.52 27.18
CA ARG A 357 -22.23 -5.69 25.97
C ARG A 357 -22.47 -6.49 24.71
N ILE A 358 -22.20 -7.80 24.73
CA ILE A 358 -22.29 -8.69 23.56
C ILE A 358 -22.97 -10.04 23.87
N SER A 359 -23.36 -10.30 25.12
CA SER A 359 -24.00 -11.56 25.52
C SER A 359 -25.34 -11.83 24.83
N HIS A 360 -25.96 -10.77 24.28
CA HIS A 360 -27.17 -10.85 23.47
C HIS A 360 -26.91 -11.34 22.03
N LEU A 361 -25.64 -11.42 21.58
CA LEU A 361 -25.29 -11.84 20.23
C LEU A 361 -25.45 -13.35 20.06
N LYS A 362 -26.07 -13.75 18.95
CA LYS A 362 -26.25 -15.15 18.55
C LYS A 362 -25.07 -15.62 17.70
N TYR A 363 -24.82 -16.92 17.73
CA TYR A 363 -23.74 -17.55 16.97
C TYR A 363 -24.06 -18.99 16.57
N ILE A 364 -23.35 -19.51 15.56
CA ILE A 364 -23.26 -20.94 15.27
C ILE A 364 -22.06 -21.51 16.03
N GLN A 365 -22.28 -22.58 16.79
CA GLN A 365 -21.21 -23.39 17.35
C GLN A 365 -20.74 -24.38 16.29
N THR A 366 -19.50 -24.22 15.81
CA THR A 366 -18.94 -25.09 14.77
C THR A 366 -18.47 -26.43 15.36
N GLN A 367 -18.44 -27.46 14.52
CA GLN A 367 -17.91 -28.80 14.85
C GLN A 367 -16.42 -28.76 15.22
N LYS A 368 -15.69 -27.74 14.77
CA LYS A 368 -14.29 -27.49 15.12
C LYS A 368 -14.11 -26.78 16.47
N GLY A 369 -15.19 -26.55 17.21
CA GLY A 369 -15.16 -25.91 18.54
C GLY A 369 -15.16 -24.37 18.53
N SER A 370 -14.91 -23.75 17.38
CA SER A 370 -15.04 -22.28 17.21
C SER A 370 -16.49 -21.81 17.10
N LYS A 371 -16.70 -20.50 17.27
CA LYS A 371 -18.01 -19.85 17.19
C LYS A 371 -18.04 -18.83 16.05
N LEU A 372 -19.15 -18.78 15.31
CA LEU A 372 -19.39 -17.82 14.22
C LEU A 372 -20.58 -16.92 14.57
N LEU A 373 -20.34 -15.62 14.76
CA LEU A 373 -21.38 -14.64 15.11
C LEU A 373 -22.39 -14.46 13.97
N THR A 374 -23.70 -14.52 14.27
CA THR A 374 -24.80 -14.41 13.29
C THR A 374 -25.70 -13.19 13.48
N THR A 375 -25.45 -12.39 14.51
CA THR A 375 -26.12 -11.10 14.77
C THR A 375 -25.07 -10.03 15.07
N GLY A 376 -25.50 -8.78 15.27
CA GLY A 376 -24.57 -7.64 15.40
C GLY A 376 -23.98 -7.29 14.04
N TRP A 377 -22.76 -6.75 14.03
CA TRP A 377 -22.04 -6.39 12.81
C TRP A 377 -21.86 -7.59 11.88
N TRP A 378 -21.43 -8.73 12.44
CA TRP A 378 -21.18 -9.97 11.70
C TRP A 378 -22.47 -10.70 11.28
N GLY A 379 -23.64 -10.22 11.71
CA GLY A 379 -24.93 -10.65 11.21
C GLY A 379 -25.45 -9.83 10.03
N ILE A 380 -24.95 -8.60 9.84
CA ILE A 380 -25.35 -7.70 8.75
C ILE A 380 -24.68 -8.12 7.43
N ALA A 381 -23.36 -8.31 7.46
CA ALA A 381 -22.57 -8.85 6.37
C ALA A 381 -21.35 -9.59 6.94
N ARG A 382 -20.88 -10.61 6.22
CA ARG A 382 -19.74 -11.45 6.66
C ARG A 382 -18.46 -10.65 6.84
N HIS A 383 -18.30 -9.57 6.08
CA HIS A 383 -17.16 -8.66 6.11
C HIS A 383 -17.60 -7.20 6.16
N ILE A 384 -18.52 -6.86 7.06
CA ILE A 384 -18.95 -5.46 7.23
C ILE A 384 -17.81 -4.51 7.63
N ASN A 385 -16.76 -5.04 8.26
CA ASN A 385 -15.53 -4.29 8.53
C ASN A 385 -14.87 -3.82 7.23
N TYR A 386 -14.91 -4.60 6.14
CA TYR A 386 -14.36 -4.19 4.85
C TYR A 386 -15.18 -3.06 4.21
N LEU A 387 -16.49 -2.98 4.46
CA LEU A 387 -17.28 -1.81 4.08
C LEU A 387 -16.80 -0.55 4.81
N GLY A 388 -16.55 -0.65 6.13
CA GLY A 388 -15.96 0.44 6.90
C GLY A 388 -14.62 0.91 6.33
N ASP A 389 -13.75 -0.05 6.00
CA ASP A 389 -12.45 0.21 5.38
C ASP A 389 -12.58 0.87 3.99
N TRP A 390 -13.55 0.43 3.19
CA TRP A 390 -13.80 1.05 1.90
C TRP A 390 -14.34 2.47 2.04
N ILE A 391 -15.25 2.75 2.98
CA ILE A 391 -15.78 4.09 3.24
C ILE A 391 -14.65 5.05 3.65
N GLN A 392 -13.76 4.65 4.56
CA GLN A 392 -12.63 5.50 4.98
C GLN A 392 -11.59 5.74 3.87
N SER A 393 -11.62 4.98 2.77
CA SER A 393 -10.77 5.20 1.60
C SER A 393 -11.21 6.38 0.71
N TRP A 394 -12.50 6.74 0.74
CA TRP A 394 -13.06 7.80 -0.10
C TRP A 394 -12.48 9.20 0.17
N PRO A 395 -12.30 9.61 1.44
CA PRO A 395 -11.69 10.88 1.81
C PRO A 395 -10.24 11.05 1.33
N TYR A 396 -9.58 10.00 0.83
CA TYR A 396 -8.27 10.14 0.19
C TYR A 396 -8.39 10.75 -1.21
N CYS A 397 -9.50 10.50 -1.91
CA CYS A 397 -9.68 10.88 -3.32
C CYS A 397 -10.68 12.02 -3.51
N LEU A 398 -11.76 12.06 -2.73
CA LEU A 398 -12.81 13.10 -2.82
C LEU A 398 -12.28 14.55 -2.78
N PRO A 399 -11.22 14.89 -2.01
CA PRO A 399 -10.67 16.25 -2.02
C PRO A 399 -10.05 16.67 -3.36
N THR A 400 -9.86 15.76 -4.32
CA THR A 400 -9.42 16.09 -5.69
C THR A 400 -10.57 16.56 -6.59
N GLY A 401 -11.83 16.42 -6.14
CA GLY A 401 -13.02 16.88 -6.85
C GLY A 401 -13.22 16.20 -8.21
N LEU A 402 -13.81 16.93 -9.16
CA LEU A 402 -13.86 16.51 -10.58
C LEU A 402 -12.48 16.68 -11.21
N ALA A 403 -11.56 15.80 -10.80
CA ALA A 403 -10.14 15.93 -11.07
C ALA A 403 -9.85 16.00 -12.58
N GLY A 404 -8.93 16.89 -12.93
CA GLY A 404 -8.35 17.07 -14.24
C GLY A 404 -7.99 18.53 -14.51
N TYR A 405 -6.84 18.74 -15.15
CA TYR A 405 -6.32 20.08 -15.44
C TYR A 405 -5.45 20.11 -16.69
N GLN A 406 -5.26 21.31 -17.23
CA GLN A 406 -4.32 21.67 -18.27
C GLN A 406 -3.45 22.82 -17.76
N ILE A 407 -2.18 22.81 -18.15
CA ILE A 407 -1.22 23.86 -17.83
C ILE A 407 -1.00 24.70 -19.08
N LEU A 408 -1.34 25.97 -19.00
CA LEU A 408 -1.21 26.95 -20.07
C LEU A 408 0.06 27.78 -19.86
N SER A 409 0.53 28.37 -20.96
CA SER A 409 1.70 29.25 -20.94
C SER A 409 1.40 30.52 -20.15
N ALA A 410 2.45 31.13 -19.60
CA ALA A 410 2.31 32.36 -18.83
C ALA A 410 1.72 33.50 -19.68
N GLY A 411 0.75 34.23 -19.13
CA GLY A 411 0.10 35.34 -19.82
C GLY A 411 -1.03 34.93 -20.77
N THR A 412 -1.58 33.71 -20.61
CA THR A 412 -2.76 33.28 -21.37
C THR A 412 -4.03 33.98 -20.87
N HIS A 413 -4.05 34.43 -19.61
CA HIS A 413 -5.15 35.11 -18.94
C HIS A 413 -6.47 34.32 -19.00
N ALA A 414 -6.38 33.00 -18.80
CA ALA A 414 -7.54 32.12 -18.79
C ALA A 414 -8.43 32.40 -17.56
N GLU A 415 -9.73 32.57 -17.80
CA GLU A 415 -10.70 32.86 -16.75
C GLU A 415 -10.78 31.71 -15.74
N GLY A 416 -10.66 32.04 -14.45
CA GLY A 416 -10.72 31.06 -13.36
C GLY A 416 -9.49 30.16 -13.24
N ALA A 417 -8.39 30.47 -13.93
CA ALA A 417 -7.14 29.73 -13.80
C ALA A 417 -6.39 30.07 -12.51
N TRP A 418 -5.72 29.06 -11.95
CA TRP A 418 -4.75 29.23 -10.89
C TRP A 418 -3.40 29.62 -11.48
N VAL A 419 -2.90 30.80 -11.13
CA VAL A 419 -1.60 31.28 -11.60
C VAL A 419 -0.50 30.77 -10.68
N MET A 420 0.43 29.98 -11.23
CA MET A 420 1.64 29.56 -10.54
C MET A 420 2.61 30.74 -10.38
N ARG A 421 3.55 30.64 -9.43
CA ARG A 421 4.58 31.67 -9.19
C ARG A 421 5.52 31.87 -10.38
N ASP A 422 5.68 30.87 -11.24
CA ASP A 422 6.44 30.99 -12.50
C ASP A 422 5.62 31.60 -13.66
N GLY A 423 4.37 31.98 -13.40
CA GLY A 423 3.45 32.59 -14.34
C GLY A 423 2.58 31.62 -15.12
N ARG A 424 2.86 30.30 -15.12
CA ARG A 424 2.01 29.31 -15.80
C ARG A 424 0.61 29.27 -15.18
N GLU A 425 -0.38 28.98 -16.00
CA GLU A 425 -1.79 29.04 -15.59
C GLU A 425 -2.40 27.64 -15.60
N VAL A 426 -3.02 27.22 -14.50
CA VAL A 426 -3.64 25.90 -14.36
C VAL A 426 -5.16 26.05 -14.37
N ILE A 427 -5.81 25.43 -15.34
CA ILE A 427 -7.26 25.44 -15.48
C ILE A 427 -7.77 24.01 -15.68
N GLN A 428 -9.00 23.72 -15.29
CA GLN A 428 -9.57 22.39 -15.55
C GLN A 428 -9.74 22.11 -17.05
N GLY A 429 -10.21 23.11 -17.79
CA GLY A 429 -10.41 23.03 -19.25
C GLY A 429 -11.17 21.77 -19.68
N GLU A 430 -10.76 21.19 -20.80
CA GLU A 430 -11.33 19.94 -21.32
C GLU A 430 -10.94 18.72 -20.49
N ALA A 431 -9.89 18.82 -19.67
CA ALA A 431 -9.44 17.73 -18.82
C ALA A 431 -10.36 17.47 -17.62
N LYS A 432 -11.31 18.36 -17.32
CA LYS A 432 -12.23 18.24 -16.18
C LYS A 432 -12.91 16.86 -16.11
N GLY A 433 -12.71 16.15 -15.01
CA GLY A 433 -13.25 14.81 -14.77
C GLY A 433 -12.39 13.67 -15.31
N TRP A 434 -11.52 13.90 -16.30
CA TRP A 434 -10.64 12.85 -16.83
C TRP A 434 -9.52 12.47 -15.86
N GLY A 435 -9.05 13.41 -15.05
CA GLY A 435 -8.07 13.14 -13.98
C GLY A 435 -8.59 12.20 -12.89
N MET A 436 -9.92 11.99 -12.79
CA MET A 436 -10.50 11.04 -11.83
C MET A 436 -10.05 9.60 -12.09
N LEU A 437 -9.74 9.23 -13.34
CA LEU A 437 -9.20 7.91 -13.68
C LEU A 437 -7.88 7.60 -12.94
N ILE A 438 -7.19 8.64 -12.47
CA ILE A 438 -5.92 8.54 -11.77
C ILE A 438 -6.13 8.79 -10.27
N THR A 439 -6.81 9.88 -9.89
CA THR A 439 -6.97 10.22 -8.47
C THR A 439 -7.95 9.30 -7.74
N TYR A 440 -8.96 8.75 -8.42
CA TYR A 440 -9.93 7.79 -7.85
C TYR A 440 -9.55 6.32 -8.12
N PHE A 441 -8.45 6.08 -8.84
CA PHE A 441 -7.95 4.72 -9.06
C PHE A 441 -7.77 3.97 -7.74
N TYR A 442 -7.30 4.66 -6.68
CA TYR A 442 -7.14 4.08 -5.36
C TYR A 442 -8.43 3.43 -4.81
N ILE A 443 -9.58 4.10 -4.92
CA ILE A 443 -10.87 3.55 -4.44
C ILE A 443 -11.27 2.31 -5.23
N LEU A 444 -11.06 2.31 -6.54
CA LEU A 444 -11.35 1.17 -7.41
C LEU A 444 -10.42 -0.01 -7.12
N TYR A 445 -9.11 0.25 -7.06
CA TYR A 445 -8.10 -0.73 -6.68
C TYR A 445 -8.43 -1.33 -5.30
N PHE A 446 -8.74 -0.51 -4.31
CA PHE A 446 -9.03 -0.96 -2.96
C PHE A 446 -10.32 -1.78 -2.91
N ALA A 447 -11.35 -1.43 -3.68
CA ALA A 447 -12.55 -2.25 -3.82
C ALA A 447 -12.22 -3.65 -4.40
N ILE A 448 -11.41 -3.71 -5.46
CA ILE A 448 -10.97 -4.98 -6.07
C ILE A 448 -10.17 -5.81 -5.06
N LEU A 449 -9.25 -5.17 -4.32
CA LEU A 449 -8.46 -5.81 -3.27
C LEU A 449 -9.34 -6.40 -2.17
N LEU A 450 -10.32 -5.64 -1.67
CA LEU A 450 -11.24 -6.09 -0.63
C LEU A 450 -12.12 -7.25 -1.10
N VAL A 451 -12.62 -7.20 -2.35
CA VAL A 451 -13.37 -8.31 -2.95
C VAL A 451 -12.50 -9.55 -3.11
N HIS A 452 -11.27 -9.41 -3.59
CA HIS A 452 -10.34 -10.53 -3.72
C HIS A 452 -9.99 -11.14 -2.35
N ARG A 453 -9.71 -10.29 -1.36
CA ARG A 453 -9.40 -10.69 0.01
C ARG A 453 -10.58 -11.39 0.68
N GLU A 454 -11.79 -10.89 0.49
CA GLU A 454 -13.00 -11.52 0.98
C GLU A 454 -13.18 -12.92 0.39
N ARG A 455 -12.98 -13.11 -0.92
CA ARG A 455 -13.08 -14.42 -1.55
C ARG A 455 -12.06 -15.42 -1.01
N ARG A 456 -10.81 -14.98 -0.80
CA ARG A 456 -9.77 -15.81 -0.16
C ARG A 456 -10.18 -16.22 1.25
N ASP A 457 -10.74 -15.30 2.04
CA ASP A 457 -11.17 -15.63 3.40
C ASP A 457 -12.43 -16.52 3.43
N ASP A 458 -13.36 -16.33 2.50
CA ASP A 458 -14.54 -17.18 2.31
C ASP A 458 -14.14 -18.62 1.97
N ASP A 459 -13.19 -18.80 1.04
CA ASP A 459 -12.65 -20.12 0.68
C ASP A 459 -11.90 -20.76 1.84
N LYS A 460 -11.09 -19.98 2.57
CA LYS A 460 -10.38 -20.44 3.77
C LYS A 460 -11.34 -20.89 4.86
N CYS A 461 -12.40 -20.11 5.11
CA CYS A 461 -13.43 -20.45 6.09
C CYS A 461 -14.27 -21.66 5.66
N HIS A 462 -14.56 -21.81 4.36
CA HIS A 462 -15.23 -23.00 3.83
C HIS A 462 -14.39 -24.26 4.01
N ARG A 463 -13.10 -24.23 3.65
CA ARG A 463 -12.18 -25.37 3.89
C ARG A 463 -12.08 -25.74 5.37
N LYS A 464 -12.09 -24.73 6.26
CA LYS A 464 -11.93 -24.94 7.70
C LYS A 464 -13.20 -25.46 8.39
N TYR A 465 -14.36 -24.88 8.08
CA TYR A 465 -15.62 -25.13 8.80
C TYR A 465 -16.65 -25.94 8.01
N GLY A 466 -16.46 -26.15 6.71
CA GLY A 466 -17.31 -26.98 5.85
C GLY A 466 -18.79 -26.61 5.94
N LYS A 467 -19.63 -27.57 6.33
CA LYS A 467 -21.09 -27.41 6.43
C LYS A 467 -21.52 -26.28 7.36
N ASP A 468 -20.77 -26.02 8.43
CA ASP A 468 -21.10 -24.93 9.36
C ASP A 468 -20.93 -23.55 8.68
N TRP A 469 -19.96 -23.43 7.76
CA TRP A 469 -19.79 -22.22 6.95
C TRP A 469 -20.91 -22.07 5.93
N GLU A 470 -21.34 -23.15 5.30
CA GLU A 470 -22.47 -23.13 4.36
C GLU A 470 -23.76 -22.68 5.06
N GLU A 471 -23.99 -23.13 6.29
CA GLU A 471 -25.12 -22.68 7.09
C GLU A 471 -24.97 -21.20 7.48
N TYR A 472 -23.77 -20.79 7.90
CA TYR A 472 -23.48 -19.39 8.18
C TYR A 472 -23.79 -18.48 6.97
N ARG A 473 -23.41 -18.90 5.76
CA ARG A 473 -23.69 -18.18 4.50
C ARG A 473 -25.17 -18.05 4.16
N LYS A 474 -26.03 -18.99 4.61
CA LYS A 474 -27.48 -18.88 4.41
C LYS A 474 -28.10 -17.83 5.33
N ILE A 475 -27.57 -17.71 6.55
CA ILE A 475 -28.01 -16.73 7.55
C ILE A 475 -27.49 -15.33 7.18
N VAL A 476 -26.18 -15.20 7.00
CA VAL A 476 -25.50 -13.94 6.67
C VAL A 476 -25.14 -13.93 5.19
N ARG A 477 -26.12 -13.54 4.36
CA ARG A 477 -26.04 -13.67 2.90
C ARG A 477 -25.01 -12.75 2.27
N TYR A 478 -24.98 -11.50 2.71
CA TYR A 478 -24.12 -10.45 2.14
C TYR A 478 -22.66 -10.65 2.53
N ARG A 479 -21.77 -10.41 1.57
CA ARG A 479 -20.33 -10.50 1.74
C ARG A 479 -19.79 -9.23 2.38
N ILE A 480 -19.97 -8.08 1.74
CA ILE A 480 -19.41 -6.79 2.18
C ILE A 480 -20.50 -5.73 2.27
N ILE A 481 -21.32 -5.56 1.22
CA ILE A 481 -22.29 -4.47 1.10
C ILE A 481 -23.70 -5.02 1.31
N PRO A 482 -24.35 -4.73 2.45
CA PRO A 482 -25.68 -5.23 2.74
C PRO A 482 -26.67 -4.81 1.65
N GLY A 483 -27.42 -5.78 1.12
CA GLY A 483 -28.41 -5.56 0.06
C GLY A 483 -27.85 -5.54 -1.37
N ILE A 484 -26.53 -5.59 -1.55
CA ILE A 484 -25.89 -5.48 -2.88
C ILE A 484 -24.95 -6.66 -3.17
N TYR A 485 -23.97 -6.92 -2.30
CA TYR A 485 -22.92 -7.94 -2.46
C TYR A 485 -22.58 -8.59 -1.13
#